data_AF-A0AA50M1Q1-F1
#
_entry.id   AF-A0AA50M1Q1-F1
#
_cell.length_a   1.000
_cell.length_b   1.000
_cell.length_c   1.000
_cell.angle_alpha   90.00
_cell.angle_beta   90.00
_cell.angle_gamma   90.00
#
_symmetry.space_group_name_H-M   'P 1'
#
loop_
_entity.id
_entity.type
_entity.pdbx_description
1 polymer ?
#
loop_
_entity_poly.entity_id
_entity_poly.type
_entity_poly.pdbx_seq_one_letter_code
_entity_poly.pdbx_strand_id
1 'polypeptide(L)'
;IHKWSHTYFGLPAWVVWLQEWHVILPRRHHRIHHVAPHETYFCITTGWLNWPLEKLRFWSTLEVIIEALTGCKPRADDMNWAQKR
;
A
#
# COMPACT_ATOMS: atom_id res chain seq x y z
N ILE A 1 -6.61 10.83 -6.27
CA ILE A 1 -6.36 10.94 -4.81
C ILE A 1 -4.95 10.42 -4.47
N HIS A 2 -4.62 9.15 -4.69
CA HIS A 2 -3.27 8.59 -4.47
C HIS A 2 -2.11 9.43 -5.06
N LYS A 3 -2.26 9.93 -6.29
CA LYS A 3 -1.25 10.80 -6.94
C LYS A 3 -0.86 12.01 -6.09
N TRP A 4 -1.81 12.58 -5.32
CA TRP A 4 -1.52 13.70 -4.43
C TRP A 4 -0.64 13.30 -3.24
N SER A 5 -0.65 12.04 -2.83
CA SER A 5 0.24 11.51 -1.80
C SER A 5 1.70 11.36 -2.28
N HIS A 6 1.94 11.47 -3.60
CA HIS A 6 3.26 11.56 -4.22
C HIS A 6 3.69 13.00 -4.57
N THR A 7 2.78 13.97 -4.48
CA THR A 7 3.04 15.35 -4.94
C THR A 7 3.39 16.23 -3.76
N TYR A 8 4.62 16.77 -3.72
CA TYR A 8 5.13 17.56 -2.59
C TYR A 8 4.83 19.07 -2.70
N PHE A 9 4.80 19.60 -3.92
CA PHE A 9 4.63 21.03 -4.21
C PHE A 9 3.44 21.27 -5.14
N GLY A 10 2.83 22.46 -5.07
CA GLY A 10 1.76 22.86 -5.97
C GLY A 10 0.40 22.19 -5.73
N LEU A 11 0.18 21.58 -4.57
CA LEU A 11 -1.15 21.08 -4.20
C LEU A 11 -2.05 22.23 -3.74
N PRO A 12 -3.35 22.21 -4.10
CA PRO A 12 -4.33 23.12 -3.52
C PRO A 12 -4.38 23.01 -1.99
N ALA A 13 -4.61 24.12 -1.29
CA ALA A 13 -4.61 24.17 0.17
C ALA A 13 -5.64 23.20 0.80
N TRP A 14 -6.81 23.03 0.18
CA TRP A 14 -7.83 22.10 0.67
C TRP A 14 -7.39 20.63 0.57
N VAL A 15 -6.56 20.27 -0.41
CA VAL A 15 -6.00 18.92 -0.52
C VAL A 15 -5.03 18.66 0.62
N VAL A 16 -4.15 19.62 0.92
CA VAL A 16 -3.22 19.53 2.05
C VAL A 16 -4.00 19.42 3.36
N TRP A 17 -5.04 20.24 3.54
CA TRP A 17 -5.92 20.16 4.71
C TRP A 17 -6.55 18.77 4.85
N LEU A 18 -7.12 18.20 3.79
CA LEU A 18 -7.68 16.85 3.84
C LEU A 18 -6.63 15.77 4.17
N GLN A 19 -5.37 15.94 3.74
CA GLN A 19 -4.27 15.05 4.09
C GLN A 19 -3.88 15.16 5.57
N GLU A 20 -3.75 16.37 6.11
CA GLU A 20 -3.41 16.60 7.53
C GLU A 20 -4.51 16.05 8.46
N TRP A 21 -5.78 16.21 8.07
CA TRP A 21 -6.93 15.65 8.79
C TRP A 21 -7.20 14.17 8.49
N HIS A 22 -6.32 13.53 7.73
CA HIS A 22 -6.39 12.10 7.38
C HIS A 22 -7.70 11.70 6.68
N VAL A 23 -8.44 12.64 6.07
CA VAL A 23 -9.63 12.33 5.27
C VAL A 23 -9.23 11.65 3.96
N ILE A 24 -8.08 12.04 3.41
CA ILE A 24 -7.43 11.37 2.27
C ILE A 24 -5.99 11.01 2.64
N LEU A 25 -5.39 10.07 1.91
CA LEU A 25 -4.11 9.48 2.30
C LEU A 25 -2.97 10.52 2.45
N PRO A 26 -2.42 10.69 3.67
CA PRO A 26 -1.27 11.56 3.90
C PRO A 26 0.00 10.99 3.24
N ARG A 27 0.89 11.87 2.78
CA ARG A 27 2.16 11.50 2.14
C ARG A 27 3.02 10.58 3.02
N ARG A 28 3.10 10.90 4.33
CA ARG A 28 3.90 10.13 5.29
C ARG A 28 3.37 8.71 5.48
N HIS A 29 2.04 8.55 5.53
CA HIS A 29 1.39 7.25 5.62
C HIS A 29 1.64 6.47 4.32
N HIS A 30 1.41 7.12 3.19
CA HIS A 30 1.62 6.55 1.86
C HIS A 30 3.05 6.01 1.65
N ARG A 31 4.05 6.70 2.19
CA ARG A 31 5.45 6.28 2.10
C ARG A 31 5.69 4.86 2.61
N ILE A 32 4.94 4.39 3.61
CA ILE A 32 5.11 3.04 4.18
C ILE A 32 4.91 1.97 3.12
N HIS A 33 3.90 2.15 2.27
CA HIS A 33 3.61 1.24 1.15
C HIS A 33 4.73 1.21 0.09
N HIS A 34 5.52 2.29 -0.04
CA HIS A 34 6.67 2.39 -0.95
C HIS A 34 7.98 1.85 -0.36
N VAL A 35 7.97 1.38 0.89
CA VAL A 35 9.17 0.79 1.51
C VAL A 35 9.15 -0.71 1.26
N ALA A 36 10.30 -1.23 0.78
CA ALA A 36 10.51 -2.67 0.65
C ALA A 36 10.17 -3.38 1.98
N PRO A 37 9.47 -4.54 1.95
CA PRO A 37 9.23 -5.39 0.77
C PRO A 37 8.01 -5.03 -0.08
N HIS A 38 7.32 -3.92 0.17
CA HIS A 38 6.07 -3.51 -0.53
C HIS A 38 4.86 -4.43 -0.30
N GLU A 39 4.86 -5.16 0.81
CA GLU A 39 3.84 -6.17 1.13
C GLU A 39 2.82 -5.68 2.18
N THR A 40 2.80 -4.39 2.45
CA THR A 40 1.99 -3.82 3.53
C THR A 40 1.31 -2.52 3.10
N TYR A 41 0.32 -2.09 3.89
CA TYR A 41 -0.31 -0.79 3.74
C TYR A 41 -1.00 -0.55 2.38
N PHE A 42 -1.70 -1.56 1.86
CA PHE A 42 -2.35 -1.54 0.54
C PHE A 42 -3.55 -0.58 0.40
N CYS A 43 -4.10 -0.04 1.48
CA CYS A 43 -5.25 0.88 1.42
C CYS A 43 -4.80 2.31 1.04
N ILE A 44 -4.54 2.52 -0.25
CA ILE A 44 -3.87 3.73 -0.75
C ILE A 44 -4.77 4.96 -1.05
N THR A 45 -6.05 4.90 -0.69
CA THR A 45 -6.98 6.03 -0.90
C THR A 45 -7.11 6.90 0.36
N THR A 46 -7.35 6.28 1.51
CA THR A 46 -7.51 6.97 2.82
C THR A 46 -6.55 6.46 3.89
N GLY A 47 -6.09 5.20 3.79
CA GLY A 47 -5.16 4.60 4.74
C GLY A 47 -5.75 4.13 6.07
N TRP A 48 -7.03 4.39 6.36
CA TRP A 48 -7.65 4.08 7.66
C TRP A 48 -7.56 2.60 8.04
N LEU A 49 -7.74 1.72 7.05
CA LEU A 49 -7.73 0.29 7.27
C LEU A 49 -6.32 -0.32 7.30
N ASN A 50 -5.28 0.44 6.98
CA ASN A 50 -3.93 -0.13 7.02
C ASN A 50 -3.56 -0.56 8.44
N TRP A 51 -3.63 0.33 9.43
CA TRP A 51 -3.29 -0.03 10.81
C TRP A 51 -4.04 -1.28 11.35
N PRO A 52 -5.38 -1.37 11.26
CA PRO A 52 -6.09 -2.56 11.75
C PRO A 52 -5.76 -3.82 10.93
N LEU A 53 -5.66 -3.74 9.61
CA LEU A 53 -5.35 -4.91 8.77
C LEU A 53 -3.93 -5.44 8.99
N GLU A 54 -2.97 -4.55 9.22
CA GLU A 54 -1.60 -4.92 9.58
C GLU A 54 -1.55 -5.58 10.96
N LYS A 55 -2.31 -5.06 11.94
CA LYS A 55 -2.42 -5.70 13.27
C LYS A 55 -3.02 -7.09 13.21
N LEU A 56 -3.95 -7.32 12.29
CA LEU A 56 -4.57 -8.62 12.04
C LEU A 56 -3.72 -9.53 11.14
N ARG A 57 -2.58 -9.06 10.61
CA ARG A 57 -1.80 -9.77 9.58
C ARG A 57 -2.69 -10.24 8.41
N PHE A 58 -3.67 -9.41 8.06
CA PHE A 58 -4.74 -9.79 7.14
C PHE A 58 -4.19 -10.25 5.79
N TRP A 59 -3.28 -9.47 5.19
CA TRP A 59 -2.73 -9.73 3.87
C TRP A 59 -1.89 -11.00 3.81
N SER A 60 -0.93 -11.17 4.72
CA SER A 60 -0.13 -12.40 4.79
C SER A 60 -0.98 -13.64 5.09
N THR A 61 -2.05 -13.49 5.88
CA THR A 61 -2.98 -14.59 6.15
C THR A 61 -3.76 -14.96 4.88
N LEU A 62 -4.22 -13.96 4.13
CA LEU A 62 -4.90 -14.18 2.86
C LEU A 62 -3.99 -14.84 1.83
N GLU A 63 -2.71 -14.44 1.76
CA GLU A 63 -1.70 -15.09 0.93
C GLU A 63 -1.56 -16.59 1.27
N VAL A 64 -1.44 -16.94 2.56
CA VAL A 64 -1.37 -18.33 3.01
C VAL A 64 -2.62 -19.12 2.63
N ILE A 65 -3.81 -18.52 2.79
CA ILE A 65 -5.07 -19.16 2.41
C ILE A 65 -5.13 -19.41 0.89
N ILE A 66 -4.75 -18.43 0.08
CA ILE A 66 -4.74 -18.56 -1.38
C ILE A 66 -3.75 -19.66 -1.80
N GLU A 67 -2.53 -19.67 -1.25
CA GLU A 67 -1.55 -20.70 -1.53
C GLU A 67 -2.07 -22.09 -1.13
N ALA A 68 -2.68 -22.22 0.05
CA ALA A 68 -3.24 -23.50 0.51
C ALA A 68 -4.38 -24.03 -0.38
N LEU A 69 -5.21 -23.13 -0.91
CA LEU A 69 -6.36 -23.51 -1.75
C LEU A 69 -6.00 -23.72 -3.21
N THR A 70 -4.98 -23.03 -3.73
CA THR A 70 -4.68 -22.99 -5.17
C THR A 70 -3.31 -23.56 -5.53
N GLY A 71 -2.39 -23.67 -4.57
CA GLY A 71 -0.97 -23.98 -4.81
C GLY A 71 -0.17 -22.81 -5.39
N CYS A 72 -0.79 -21.65 -5.67
CA CYS A 72 -0.12 -20.47 -6.19
C CYS A 72 0.72 -19.81 -5.09
N LYS A 73 2.04 -19.90 -5.20
CA LYS A 73 2.97 -19.24 -4.27
C LYS A 73 2.92 -17.72 -4.44
N PRO A 74 2.72 -16.95 -3.36
CA PRO A 74 2.82 -15.49 -3.40
C PRO A 74 4.17 -15.08 -3.96
N ARG A 75 4.19 -14.07 -4.85
CA ARG A 75 5.42 -13.46 -5.36
C ARG A 75 6.37 -14.42 -6.10
N ALA A 76 5.87 -15.54 -6.61
CA ALA A 76 6.67 -16.51 -7.37
C ALA A 76 7.31 -15.89 -8.62
N ASP A 77 6.79 -14.77 -9.10
CA ASP A 77 7.19 -14.04 -10.29
C ASP A 77 7.88 -12.70 -10.01
N ASP A 78 8.15 -12.35 -8.74
CA ASP A 78 8.70 -11.04 -8.36
C ASP A 78 10.01 -10.69 -9.07
N MET A 79 10.79 -11.68 -9.51
CA MET A 79 12.05 -11.47 -10.23
C MET A 79 11.93 -11.70 -11.74
N ASN A 80 10.78 -12.14 -12.24
CA ASN A 80 10.60 -12.45 -13.66
C ASN A 80 10.70 -11.21 -14.54
N TRP A 81 10.28 -10.04 -14.04
CA TRP A 81 10.43 -8.76 -14.76
C TRP A 81 11.87 -8.23 -14.76
N ALA A 82 12.70 -8.65 -13.79
CA ALA A 82 14.09 -8.22 -13.65
C ALA A 82 15.05 -9.01 -14.57
N GLN A 83 14.59 -10.13 -15.14
CA GLN A 83 15.36 -10.92 -16.09
C GLN A 83 15.39 -10.20 -17.44
N LYS A 84 16.58 -9.73 -17.86
CA LYS A 84 16.80 -9.27 -19.24
C LYS A 84 16.70 -10.48 -20.17
N ARG A 85 15.81 -10.41 -21.16
CA ARG A 85 15.84 -11.30 -22.32
C ARG A 85 17.05 -10.99 -23.20
#